data_AF-A0A1Z9Z3Q5-F1
#
_entry.id   AF-A0A1Z9Z3Q5-F1
#
_cell.length_a   1.000
_cell.length_b   1.000
_cell.length_c   1.000
_cell.angle_alpha   90.00
_cell.angle_beta   90.00
_cell.angle_gamma   90.00
#
_symmetry.space_group_name_H-M   'P 1'
#
loop_
_entity.id
_entity.type
_entity.pdbx_description
1 polymer ?
#
loop_
_entity_poly.entity_id
_entity_poly.type
_entity_poly.pdbx_seq_one_letter_code
_entity_poly.pdbx_strand_id
1 'polypeptide(L)'
;MKNKVYYVLPIVTFALGFFIADVRMVSQNLNEYQDSSLLSSLNHNMQKNKEEALSSLTLDNTSSAQKVNQLSKEYKQEVLAMIDEMPEQQVQKYLQQAFPNQDLKTIQNKKVFAQNVLQELTSQNDEEKLAGTISVAFTPVYSQQSENVSQVHRYQGLFAHFDTYGKFPNNEQIFIRWLNRDTGELIVFTPKRISKDENQNWISVIPDQGWQEGTYDVKVYQMNDALTPIAQTSYTLLNVLD
;
A
#
# COMPACT_ATOMS: atom_id res chain seq x y z
N MET A 1 1.87 28.63 24.04
CA MET A 1 2.24 27.85 22.83
C MET A 1 2.65 26.41 23.23
N LYS A 2 1.73 25.57 23.71
CA LYS A 2 2.06 24.19 24.17
C LYS A 2 1.13 23.07 23.68
N ASN A 3 0.15 23.35 22.82
CA ASN A 3 -0.88 22.37 22.45
C ASN A 3 -0.82 21.86 21.00
N LYS A 4 0.18 22.26 20.19
CA LYS A 4 0.27 21.79 18.80
C LYS A 4 0.89 20.39 18.65
N VAL A 5 1.65 19.91 19.64
CA VAL A 5 2.40 18.63 19.56
C VAL A 5 1.50 17.40 19.67
N TYR A 6 0.34 17.50 20.34
CA TYR A 6 -0.53 16.34 20.58
C TYR A 6 -1.40 15.94 19.37
N TYR A 7 -1.68 16.87 18.45
CA TYR A 7 -2.42 16.57 17.21
C TYR A 7 -1.53 16.02 16.09
N VAL A 8 -0.20 16.04 16.27
CA VAL A 8 0.80 15.52 15.31
C VAL A 8 0.80 13.99 15.27
N LEU A 9 0.52 13.37 16.41
CA LEU A 9 0.65 11.93 16.65
C LEU A 9 -0.32 11.09 15.80
N PRO A 10 -1.63 11.38 15.73
CA PRO A 10 -2.54 10.60 14.89
C PRO A 10 -2.35 10.91 13.42
N ILE A 11 -1.99 12.13 13.01
CA ILE A 11 -1.95 12.53 11.59
C ILE A 11 -0.82 11.87 10.81
N VAL A 12 0.39 11.84 11.37
CA VAL A 12 1.55 11.22 10.71
C VAL A 12 1.44 9.69 10.76
N THR A 13 0.91 9.13 11.85
CA THR A 13 0.63 7.69 11.95
C THR A 13 -0.59 7.30 11.09
N PHE A 14 -1.54 8.20 10.83
CA PHE A 14 -2.68 7.97 9.93
C PHE A 14 -2.25 8.06 8.46
N ALA A 15 -1.44 9.07 8.11
CA ALA A 15 -0.88 9.26 6.78
C ALA A 15 0.22 8.25 6.41
N LEU A 16 0.93 7.68 7.38
CA LEU A 16 1.93 6.64 7.13
C LEU A 16 1.41 5.23 7.44
N GLY A 17 0.51 5.07 8.41
CA GLY A 17 0.19 3.79 9.04
C GLY A 17 -1.28 3.39 9.08
N PHE A 18 -2.19 4.11 8.43
CA PHE A 18 -3.60 3.70 8.33
C PHE A 18 -4.04 3.49 6.88
N PHE A 19 -3.34 2.61 6.16
CA PHE A 19 -3.77 2.12 4.83
C PHE A 19 -3.67 0.60 4.74
N ILE A 20 -4.27 -0.07 5.72
CA ILE A 20 -4.90 -1.36 5.44
C ILE A 20 -6.36 -0.99 5.24
N ALA A 21 -6.77 -0.69 4.00
CA ALA A 21 -8.13 -1.04 3.64
C ALA A 21 -8.25 -2.53 4.02
N ASP A 22 -9.33 -2.95 4.69
CA ASP A 22 -9.49 -4.28 5.30
C ASP A 22 -9.42 -5.48 4.30
N VAL A 23 -8.97 -5.21 3.07
CA VAL A 23 -8.62 -6.08 1.96
C VAL A 23 -7.92 -7.38 2.39
N ARG A 24 -8.51 -8.50 1.98
CA ARG A 24 -7.85 -9.82 1.99
C ARG A 24 -6.76 -9.84 0.93
N MET A 25 -5.52 -9.78 1.39
CA MET A 25 -4.34 -9.71 0.53
C MET A 25 -3.45 -10.93 0.75
N VAL A 26 -3.07 -11.62 -0.33
CA VAL A 26 -2.14 -12.76 -0.30
C VAL A 26 -0.94 -12.45 -1.17
N SER A 27 0.27 -12.66 -0.65
CA SER A 27 1.52 -12.64 -1.43
C SER A 27 2.14 -14.03 -1.39
N GLN A 28 3.03 -14.32 -2.32
CA GLN A 28 3.90 -15.49 -2.21
C GLN A 28 4.74 -15.35 -0.93
N ASN A 29 4.43 -16.12 0.11
CA ASN A 29 5.39 -16.39 1.18
C ASN A 29 5.58 -17.89 1.34
N LEU A 30 6.85 -18.26 1.36
CA LEU A 30 7.37 -19.59 1.60
C LEU A 30 6.90 -20.09 2.98
N ASN A 31 6.29 -21.27 3.00
CA ASN A 31 5.87 -22.05 4.18
C ASN A 31 4.59 -21.64 4.95
N GLU A 32 3.55 -21.11 4.30
CA GLU A 32 2.20 -21.07 4.88
C GLU A 32 1.17 -21.80 4.00
N TYR A 33 1.45 -23.08 3.74
CA TYR A 33 0.45 -24.06 3.31
C TYR A 33 0.34 -25.15 4.39
N GLN A 34 0.00 -24.76 5.62
CA GLN A 34 -0.56 -25.60 6.69
C GLN A 34 -0.53 -24.84 8.03
N ASP A 35 -1.53 -24.00 8.31
CA ASP A 35 -2.24 -24.01 9.60
C ASP A 35 -3.39 -22.99 9.59
N SER A 36 -4.63 -23.47 9.69
CA SER A 36 -5.82 -22.59 9.76
C SER A 36 -6.01 -21.92 11.13
N SER A 37 -5.05 -22.10 12.05
CA SER A 37 -5.14 -21.68 13.45
C SER A 37 -4.41 -20.36 13.79
N LEU A 38 -3.67 -19.76 12.86
CA LEU A 38 -3.01 -18.45 13.05
C LEU A 38 -3.88 -17.24 12.67
N LEU A 39 -5.08 -17.46 12.10
CA LEU A 39 -6.03 -16.40 11.75
C LEU A 39 -6.67 -15.73 12.98
N SER A 40 -6.67 -16.38 14.16
CA SER A 40 -7.25 -15.82 15.40
C SER A 40 -6.28 -14.94 16.20
N SER A 41 -4.96 -15.03 15.98
CA SER A 41 -3.96 -14.27 16.75
C SER A 41 -3.55 -12.94 16.10
N LEU A 42 -3.81 -12.77 14.79
CA LEU A 42 -3.66 -11.48 14.10
C LEU A 42 -4.79 -10.48 14.44
N ASN A 43 -5.94 -10.97 14.93
CA ASN A 43 -7.10 -10.13 15.23
C ASN A 43 -7.03 -9.50 16.63
N HIS A 44 -6.38 -10.16 17.60
CA HIS A 44 -6.48 -9.75 19.01
C HIS A 44 -5.55 -8.57 19.40
N ASN A 45 -4.40 -8.42 18.74
CA ASN A 45 -3.47 -7.30 19.00
C ASN A 45 -3.82 -6.02 18.20
N MET A 46 -4.61 -6.12 17.12
CA MET A 46 -5.07 -4.95 16.35
C MET A 46 -6.24 -4.23 17.02
N GLN A 47 -7.09 -4.95 17.77
CA GLN A 47 -8.24 -4.36 18.47
C GLN A 47 -7.83 -3.47 19.66
N LYS A 48 -6.79 -3.88 20.41
CA LYS A 48 -6.35 -3.17 21.62
C LYS A 48 -5.67 -1.83 21.30
N ASN A 49 -4.92 -1.76 20.19
CA ASN A 49 -4.30 -0.51 19.71
C ASN A 49 -5.29 0.40 18.98
N LYS A 50 -6.41 -0.15 18.49
CA LYS A 50 -7.52 0.63 17.92
C LYS A 50 -8.19 1.45 19.02
N GLU A 51 -8.53 0.86 20.17
CA GLU A 51 -9.23 1.59 21.25
C GLU A 51 -8.42 2.75 21.86
N GLU A 52 -7.10 2.62 22.03
CA GLU A 52 -6.28 3.71 22.59
C GLU A 52 -6.03 4.85 21.58
N ALA A 53 -6.00 4.58 20.27
CA ALA A 53 -5.92 5.61 19.24
C ALA A 53 -7.29 6.25 18.94
N LEU A 54 -8.37 5.46 18.99
CA LEU A 54 -9.75 5.86 18.68
C LEU A 54 -10.41 6.69 19.80
N SER A 55 -9.96 6.53 21.05
CA SER A 55 -10.47 7.30 22.20
C SER A 55 -10.12 8.80 22.16
N SER A 56 -9.20 9.22 21.28
CA SER A 56 -8.81 10.63 21.13
C SER A 56 -9.51 11.37 19.98
N LEU A 57 -10.32 10.67 19.17
CA LEU A 57 -11.04 11.25 18.03
C LEU A 57 -12.44 10.61 17.91
N THR A 58 -13.39 11.11 18.69
CA THR A 58 -14.82 10.88 18.42
C THR A 58 -15.21 11.67 17.18
N LEU A 59 -15.12 11.04 16.00
CA LEU A 59 -15.71 11.49 14.75
C LEU A 59 -16.28 10.28 14.00
N ASP A 60 -17.54 10.39 13.61
CA ASP A 60 -18.47 9.34 13.22
C ASP A 60 -17.96 8.28 12.22
N ASN A 61 -18.48 7.06 12.41
CA ASN A 61 -18.22 5.78 11.74
C ASN A 61 -18.60 5.70 10.25
N THR A 62 -18.35 6.74 9.45
CA THR A 62 -18.59 6.71 8.00
C THR A 62 -17.26 6.64 7.24
N SER A 63 -17.00 5.46 6.67
CA SER A 63 -16.15 5.19 5.50
C SER A 63 -14.72 5.77 5.51
N SER A 64 -13.79 5.03 6.12
CA SER A 64 -12.34 5.30 6.09
C SER A 64 -11.78 5.50 4.67
N ALA A 65 -12.35 4.82 3.67
CA ALA A 65 -11.96 4.93 2.25
C ALA A 65 -12.30 6.30 1.61
N GLN A 66 -13.39 6.94 2.03
CA GLN A 66 -13.80 8.25 1.47
C GLN A 66 -12.96 9.41 2.02
N LYS A 67 -12.34 9.26 3.20
CA LYS A 67 -11.46 10.29 3.80
C LYS A 67 -10.05 10.30 3.20
N VAL A 68 -9.58 9.20 2.62
CA VAL A 68 -8.29 9.12 1.89
C VAL A 68 -8.35 9.93 0.59
N ASN A 69 -9.51 9.89 -0.08
CA ASN A 69 -9.77 10.60 -1.34
C ASN A 69 -9.73 12.14 -1.18
N GLN A 70 -9.64 12.66 0.06
CA GLN A 70 -9.54 14.08 0.38
C GLN A 70 -8.36 14.40 1.30
N LEU A 71 -7.20 13.77 1.09
CA LEU A 71 -5.94 14.49 1.38
C LEU A 71 -5.88 15.69 0.42
N SER A 72 -6.49 16.81 0.82
CA SER A 72 -6.45 18.04 0.04
C SER A 72 -5.00 18.42 -0.21
N LYS A 73 -4.73 19.11 -1.31
CA LYS A 73 -3.37 19.56 -1.63
C LYS A 73 -2.77 20.38 -0.47
N GLU A 74 -3.60 21.17 0.23
CA GLU A 74 -3.17 21.93 1.40
C GLU A 74 -2.77 21.01 2.56
N TYR A 75 -3.58 19.99 2.86
CA TYR A 75 -3.29 19.06 3.95
C TYR A 75 -2.02 18.22 3.68
N LYS A 76 -1.83 17.78 2.43
CA LYS A 76 -0.59 17.10 2.01
C LYS A 76 0.65 17.97 2.24
N GLN A 77 0.57 19.25 1.89
CA GLN A 77 1.68 20.20 2.08
C GLN A 77 1.98 20.44 3.56
N GLU A 78 0.95 20.57 4.40
CA GLU A 78 1.13 20.72 5.86
C GLU A 78 1.82 19.50 6.47
N VAL A 79 1.43 18.29 6.09
CA VAL A 79 2.06 17.06 6.58
C VAL A 79 3.50 16.92 6.08
N LEU A 80 3.79 17.30 4.82
CA LEU A 80 5.15 17.30 4.29
C LEU A 80 6.08 18.26 5.06
N ALA A 81 5.62 19.47 5.35
CA ALA A 81 6.36 20.45 6.15
C ALA A 81 6.60 19.94 7.58
N MET A 82 5.61 19.27 8.17
CA MET A 82 5.73 18.67 9.49
C MET A 82 6.77 17.54 9.52
N ILE A 83 6.82 16.67 8.51
CA ILE A 83 7.83 15.61 8.42
C ILE A 83 9.24 16.22 8.33
N ASP A 84 9.38 17.32 7.60
CA ASP A 84 10.66 18.02 7.44
C ASP A 84 11.22 18.56 8.77
N GLU A 85 10.36 19.17 9.59
CA GLU A 85 10.73 19.71 10.90
C GLU A 85 10.89 18.63 12.00
N MET A 86 10.34 17.44 11.79
CA MET A 86 10.33 16.37 12.79
C MET A 86 11.73 15.77 13.04
N PRO A 87 12.12 15.37 14.26
CA PRO A 87 13.37 14.60 14.44
C PRO A 87 13.35 13.25 13.72
N GLU A 88 14.47 12.83 13.12
CA GLU A 88 14.59 11.57 12.36
C GLU A 88 14.10 10.34 13.16
N GLN A 89 14.47 10.28 14.44
CA GLN A 89 14.07 9.21 15.36
C GLN A 89 12.55 9.11 15.54
N GLN A 90 11.86 10.25 15.50
CA GLN A 90 10.41 10.30 15.62
C GLN A 90 9.74 9.81 14.33
N VAL A 91 10.26 10.20 13.16
CA VAL A 91 9.80 9.68 11.86
C VAL A 91 10.00 8.17 11.79
N GLN A 92 11.16 7.67 12.23
CA GLN A 92 11.43 6.23 12.31
C GLN A 92 10.39 5.50 13.17
N LYS A 93 10.06 6.04 14.35
CA LYS A 93 9.04 5.45 15.23
C LYS A 93 7.69 5.35 14.54
N TYR A 94 7.27 6.39 13.82
CA TYR A 94 6.01 6.36 13.08
C TYR A 94 6.02 5.37 11.91
N LEU A 95 7.12 5.29 11.16
CA LEU A 95 7.26 4.29 10.10
C LEU A 95 7.23 2.86 10.66
N GLN A 96 7.83 2.62 11.83
CA GLN A 96 7.76 1.31 12.49
C GLN A 96 6.36 1.00 13.01
N GLN A 97 5.61 2.01 13.47
CA GLN A 97 4.21 1.83 13.87
C GLN A 97 3.30 1.57 12.65
N ALA A 98 3.59 2.22 11.53
CA ALA A 98 2.88 2.04 10.27
C ALA A 98 3.15 0.69 9.62
N PHE A 99 4.40 0.23 9.68
CA PHE A 99 4.87 -0.98 9.01
C PHE A 99 5.58 -1.91 9.99
N PRO A 100 4.88 -2.44 11.01
CA PRO A 100 5.49 -3.13 12.15
C PRO A 100 6.24 -4.41 11.78
N ASN A 101 5.87 -5.07 10.68
CA ASN A 101 6.43 -6.35 10.25
C ASN A 101 7.47 -6.22 9.13
N GLN A 102 7.84 -4.99 8.77
CA GLN A 102 8.69 -4.68 7.62
C GLN A 102 10.11 -4.31 8.07
N ASP A 103 11.10 -4.64 7.22
CA ASP A 103 12.49 -4.31 7.49
C ASP A 103 12.82 -2.97 6.84
N LEU A 104 12.91 -1.94 7.67
CA LEU A 104 13.23 -0.60 7.21
C LEU A 104 14.75 -0.35 7.14
N LYS A 105 15.63 -1.31 7.45
CA LYS A 105 17.09 -1.05 7.55
C LYS A 105 17.73 -0.55 6.24
N THR A 106 17.17 -0.93 5.09
CA THR A 106 17.63 -0.48 3.77
C THR A 106 17.38 1.00 3.54
N ILE A 107 16.42 1.58 4.26
CA ILE A 107 16.06 2.99 4.17
C ILE A 107 16.98 3.79 5.11
N GLN A 108 17.94 4.54 4.58
CA GLN A 108 18.85 5.36 5.37
C GLN A 108 18.19 6.67 5.81
N ASN A 109 17.49 7.33 4.89
CA ASN A 109 16.77 8.58 5.15
C ASN A 109 15.26 8.32 5.29
N LYS A 110 14.79 8.24 6.55
CA LYS A 110 13.38 7.96 6.89
C LYS A 110 12.46 9.10 6.52
N LYS A 111 12.91 10.34 6.63
CA LYS A 111 12.15 11.51 6.21
C LYS A 111 11.86 11.50 4.73
N VAL A 112 12.90 11.33 3.92
CA VAL A 112 12.77 11.29 2.45
C VAL A 112 11.84 10.15 2.05
N PHE A 113 12.00 8.97 2.66
CA PHE A 113 11.07 7.86 2.44
C PHE A 113 9.62 8.22 2.79
N ALA A 114 9.37 8.75 3.99
CA ALA A 114 8.04 9.13 4.44
C ALA A 114 7.41 10.21 3.54
N GLN A 115 8.18 11.18 3.09
CA GLN A 115 7.75 12.20 2.14
C GLN A 115 7.38 11.58 0.80
N ASN A 116 8.17 10.65 0.27
CA ASN A 116 7.87 9.96 -0.99
C ASN A 116 6.63 9.06 -0.89
N VAL A 117 6.45 8.35 0.23
CA VAL A 117 5.22 7.59 0.51
C VAL A 117 4.00 8.52 0.51
N LEU A 118 4.07 9.66 1.20
CA LEU A 118 2.99 10.64 1.20
C LEU A 118 2.75 11.24 -0.19
N GLN A 119 3.80 11.39 -1.00
CA GLN A 119 3.66 11.84 -2.38
C GLN A 119 2.87 10.85 -3.22
N GLU A 120 3.13 9.54 -3.06
CA GLU A 120 2.53 8.48 -3.87
C GLU A 120 1.09 8.11 -3.48
N LEU A 121 0.58 8.51 -2.31
CA LEU A 121 -0.76 8.15 -1.84
C LEU A 121 -1.89 8.35 -2.87
N THR A 122 -1.80 9.44 -3.64
CA THR A 122 -2.81 9.83 -4.64
C THR A 122 -2.21 10.08 -6.02
N SER A 123 -0.94 9.71 -6.22
CA SER A 123 -0.30 9.79 -7.54
C SER A 123 -0.95 8.79 -8.49
N GLN A 124 -1.23 9.24 -9.72
CA GLN A 124 -1.63 8.35 -10.81
C GLN A 124 -0.39 7.83 -11.53
N ASN A 125 -0.53 6.72 -12.24
CA ASN A 125 0.54 6.24 -13.11
C ASN A 125 0.77 7.23 -14.26
N ASP A 126 2.04 7.48 -14.57
CA ASP A 126 2.50 8.28 -15.71
C ASP A 126 2.79 7.39 -16.93
N GLU A 127 3.23 7.99 -18.03
CA GLU A 127 3.63 7.27 -19.25
C GLU A 127 5.10 6.82 -19.22
N GLU A 128 5.79 6.92 -18.08
CA GLU A 128 7.21 6.57 -17.97
C GLU A 128 7.39 5.06 -18.19
N LYS A 129 8.34 4.71 -19.06
CA LYS A 129 8.80 3.33 -19.22
C LYS A 129 9.77 2.98 -18.10
N LEU A 130 9.30 2.15 -17.19
CA LEU A 130 10.11 1.66 -16.07
C LEU A 130 10.93 0.42 -16.46
N ALA A 131 11.86 0.05 -15.58
CA ALA A 131 12.84 -0.99 -15.85
C ALA A 131 12.26 -2.41 -15.78
N GLY A 132 11.21 -2.62 -14.98
CA GLY A 132 10.43 -3.85 -14.86
C GLY A 132 9.06 -3.77 -15.54
N THR A 133 8.30 -4.86 -15.48
CA THR A 133 6.95 -4.96 -16.04
C THR A 133 5.94 -5.43 -15.01
N ILE A 134 4.67 -5.07 -15.20
CA ILE A 134 3.54 -5.63 -14.45
C ILE A 134 2.48 -6.13 -15.45
N SER A 135 1.99 -7.34 -15.24
CA SER A 135 0.80 -7.88 -15.89
C SER A 135 -0.27 -8.17 -14.84
N VAL A 136 -1.55 -8.02 -15.22
CA VAL A 136 -2.70 -8.32 -14.34
C VAL A 136 -3.41 -9.56 -14.85
N ALA A 137 -3.75 -10.47 -13.93
CA ALA A 137 -4.36 -11.76 -14.24
C ALA A 137 -5.36 -12.20 -13.16
N PHE A 138 -6.21 -13.18 -13.47
CA PHE A 138 -7.11 -13.81 -12.52
C PHE A 138 -6.49 -14.96 -11.72
N THR A 139 -5.28 -15.39 -12.09
CA THR A 139 -4.64 -16.58 -11.50
C THR A 139 -3.23 -16.27 -10.98
N PRO A 140 -2.71 -17.06 -10.02
CA PRO A 140 -1.33 -16.96 -9.55
C PRO A 140 -0.31 -17.54 -10.54
N VAL A 141 -0.73 -18.07 -11.70
CA VAL A 141 0.19 -18.57 -12.72
C VAL A 141 0.75 -17.36 -13.47
N TYR A 142 2.07 -17.20 -13.42
CA TYR A 142 2.73 -16.07 -14.05
C TYR A 142 2.50 -16.05 -15.56
N SER A 143 2.06 -14.90 -16.08
CA SER A 143 1.90 -14.63 -17.50
C SER A 143 2.66 -13.35 -17.85
N GLN A 144 3.45 -13.38 -18.92
CA GLN A 144 4.14 -12.19 -19.44
C GLN A 144 3.19 -11.16 -20.06
N GLN A 145 1.93 -11.54 -20.29
CA GLN A 145 0.90 -10.68 -20.87
C GLN A 145 -0.25 -10.52 -19.88
N SER A 146 -0.73 -9.28 -19.74
CA SER A 146 -1.96 -9.03 -18.99
C SER A 146 -3.12 -9.78 -19.62
N GLU A 147 -3.89 -10.46 -18.78
CA GLU A 147 -5.18 -11.00 -19.18
C GLU A 147 -6.16 -9.84 -19.44
N ASN A 148 -7.19 -10.11 -20.25
CA ASN A 148 -8.28 -9.16 -20.38
C ASN A 148 -9.16 -9.23 -19.13
N VAL A 149 -8.91 -8.32 -18.19
CA VAL A 149 -9.65 -8.20 -16.94
C VAL A 149 -10.85 -7.26 -17.02
N SER A 150 -11.31 -6.89 -18.21
CA SER A 150 -12.43 -5.94 -18.37
C SER A 150 -13.75 -6.39 -17.75
N GLN A 151 -13.88 -7.67 -17.42
CA GLN A 151 -15.01 -8.23 -16.68
C GLN A 151 -14.50 -9.01 -15.48
N VAL A 152 -15.00 -8.70 -14.28
CA VAL A 152 -14.57 -9.34 -13.04
C VAL A 152 -15.77 -9.54 -12.12
N HIS A 153 -15.80 -10.62 -11.33
CA HIS A 153 -16.80 -10.72 -10.25
C HIS A 153 -16.41 -9.80 -9.09
N ARG A 154 -17.41 -9.23 -8.40
CA ARG A 154 -17.25 -8.23 -7.35
C ARG A 154 -16.19 -8.61 -6.31
N TYR A 155 -16.09 -9.88 -5.93
CA TYR A 155 -15.13 -10.37 -4.94
C TYR A 155 -14.08 -11.33 -5.51
N GLN A 156 -13.82 -11.28 -6.82
CA GLN A 156 -12.78 -12.09 -7.44
C GLN A 156 -11.39 -11.52 -7.18
N GLY A 157 -10.43 -12.39 -6.92
CA GLY A 157 -9.03 -11.99 -6.76
C GLY A 157 -8.40 -11.58 -8.08
N LEU A 158 -7.68 -10.45 -8.07
CA LEU A 158 -6.77 -10.08 -9.15
C LEU A 158 -5.33 -10.21 -8.68
N PHE A 159 -4.47 -10.65 -9.59
CA PHE A 159 -3.05 -10.85 -9.36
C PHE A 159 -2.27 -9.84 -10.20
N ALA A 160 -1.45 -9.03 -9.53
CA ALA A 160 -0.44 -8.22 -10.17
C ALA A 160 0.88 -9.01 -10.19
N HIS A 161 1.19 -9.59 -11.34
CA HIS A 161 2.46 -10.26 -11.62
C HIS A 161 3.48 -9.22 -12.05
N PHE A 162 4.68 -9.25 -11.50
CA PHE A 162 5.73 -8.32 -11.88
C PHE A 162 7.08 -9.01 -12.03
N ASP A 163 7.89 -8.48 -12.95
CA ASP A 163 9.25 -8.94 -13.22
C ASP A 163 10.21 -7.76 -13.11
N THR A 164 11.20 -7.90 -12.22
CA THR A 164 12.25 -6.88 -12.01
C THR A 164 13.39 -7.00 -13.04
N TYR A 165 13.43 -8.10 -13.80
CA TYR A 165 14.52 -8.51 -14.67
C TYR A 165 15.90 -8.52 -13.99
N GLY A 166 15.95 -8.63 -12.65
CA GLY A 166 17.19 -8.55 -11.87
C GLY A 166 17.88 -7.18 -11.92
N LYS A 167 17.17 -6.12 -12.35
CA LYS A 167 17.73 -4.76 -12.48
C LYS A 167 17.75 -3.98 -11.17
N PHE A 168 17.12 -4.53 -10.14
CA PHE A 168 17.06 -3.95 -8.81
C PHE A 168 17.63 -4.96 -7.82
N PRO A 169 18.31 -4.50 -6.76
CA PRO A 169 18.76 -5.40 -5.72
C PRO A 169 17.55 -6.17 -5.20
N ASN A 170 17.62 -7.50 -5.16
CA ASN A 170 16.58 -8.35 -4.62
C ASN A 170 16.54 -8.16 -3.10
N ASN A 171 15.96 -7.05 -2.68
CA ASN A 171 15.47 -6.87 -1.33
C ASN A 171 14.29 -7.83 -1.16
N GLU A 172 14.20 -8.49 -0.01
CA GLU A 172 13.08 -9.39 0.32
C GLU A 172 11.75 -8.62 0.46
N GLN A 173 11.69 -7.34 0.09
CA GLN A 173 10.58 -6.42 0.27
C GLN A 173 10.48 -5.39 -0.87
N ILE A 174 9.26 -5.16 -1.34
CA ILE A 174 8.87 -4.03 -2.20
C ILE A 174 7.86 -3.15 -1.48
N PHE A 175 7.58 -1.98 -2.05
CA PHE A 175 6.36 -1.23 -1.77
C PHE A 175 5.39 -1.36 -2.95
N ILE A 176 4.09 -1.49 -2.70
CA ILE A 176 3.07 -1.57 -3.77
C ILE A 176 1.96 -0.56 -3.53
N ARG A 177 1.49 0.05 -4.63
CA ARG A 177 0.27 0.83 -4.72
C ARG A 177 -0.71 0.19 -5.71
N TRP A 178 -1.98 0.12 -5.31
CA TRP A 178 -3.10 -0.22 -6.17
C TRP A 178 -4.21 0.80 -5.93
N LEU A 179 -4.54 1.59 -6.94
CA LEU A 179 -5.42 2.76 -6.86
C LEU A 179 -6.53 2.64 -7.91
N ASN A 180 -7.78 2.88 -7.53
CA ASN A 180 -8.83 3.23 -8.49
C ASN A 180 -8.59 4.68 -8.92
N ARG A 181 -8.12 4.87 -10.16
CA ARG A 181 -7.77 6.18 -10.73
C ARG A 181 -8.97 7.12 -10.76
N ASP A 182 -10.15 6.59 -11.04
CA ASP A 182 -11.35 7.38 -11.31
C ASP A 182 -11.96 7.91 -10.01
N THR A 183 -11.93 7.10 -8.94
CA THR A 183 -12.48 7.49 -7.62
C THR A 183 -11.42 8.04 -6.67
N GLY A 184 -10.14 7.78 -6.93
CA GLY A 184 -9.03 8.02 -6.01
C GLY A 184 -8.92 6.98 -4.88
N GLU A 185 -9.76 5.94 -4.89
CA GLU A 185 -9.77 4.93 -3.83
C GLU A 185 -8.49 4.09 -3.84
N LEU A 186 -7.80 4.11 -2.72
CA LEU A 186 -6.57 3.36 -2.50
C LEU A 186 -6.90 1.95 -1.97
N ILE A 187 -6.70 0.94 -2.82
CA ILE A 187 -7.00 -0.47 -2.50
C ILE A 187 -5.83 -1.09 -1.74
N VAL A 188 -4.61 -0.85 -2.21
CA VAL A 188 -3.38 -1.35 -1.58
C VAL A 188 -2.37 -0.23 -1.53
N PHE A 189 -1.74 -0.03 -0.37
CA PHE A 189 -0.63 0.92 -0.23
C PHE A 189 0.28 0.56 0.94
N THR A 190 1.15 -0.42 0.72
CA THR A 190 1.88 -1.02 1.83
C THR A 190 3.12 -1.78 1.33
N PRO A 191 4.15 -1.96 2.18
CA PRO A 191 5.25 -2.84 1.87
C PRO A 191 4.84 -4.32 1.87
N LYS A 192 5.45 -5.11 0.99
CA LYS A 192 5.21 -6.55 0.86
C LYS A 192 6.49 -7.32 0.67
N ARG A 193 6.54 -8.49 1.32
CA ARG A 193 7.64 -9.43 1.14
C ARG A 193 7.51 -10.14 -0.21
N ILE A 194 8.65 -10.38 -0.82
CA ILE A 194 8.78 -11.05 -2.11
C ILE A 194 9.87 -12.12 -2.03
N SER A 195 9.84 -13.08 -2.94
CA SER A 195 10.91 -14.06 -3.09
C SER A 195 12.15 -13.35 -3.64
N LYS A 196 13.21 -13.27 -2.85
CA LYS A 196 14.49 -12.66 -3.27
C LYS A 196 15.25 -13.49 -4.31
N ASP A 197 14.92 -14.77 -4.43
CA ASP A 197 15.59 -15.70 -5.34
C ASP A 197 14.91 -15.73 -6.72
N GLU A 198 13.78 -15.03 -6.85
CA GLU A 198 12.97 -14.95 -8.07
C GLU A 198 12.84 -13.49 -8.52
N ASN A 199 13.09 -13.23 -9.81
CA ASN A 199 12.82 -11.91 -10.38
C ASN A 199 11.31 -11.69 -10.63
N GLN A 200 10.55 -12.79 -10.67
CA GLN A 200 9.13 -12.82 -10.94
C GLN A 200 8.38 -13.06 -9.63
N ASN A 201 7.46 -12.18 -9.32
CA ASN A 201 6.65 -12.26 -8.11
C ASN A 201 5.23 -11.83 -8.41
N TRP A 202 4.29 -12.16 -7.52
CA TRP A 202 2.94 -11.62 -7.60
C TRP A 202 2.34 -11.23 -6.26
N ILE A 203 1.38 -10.31 -6.35
CA ILE A 203 0.51 -9.90 -5.24
C ILE A 203 -0.94 -10.06 -5.67
N SER A 204 -1.74 -10.70 -4.82
CA SER A 204 -3.18 -10.87 -5.04
C SER A 204 -3.99 -9.94 -4.15
N VAL A 205 -5.06 -9.38 -4.71
CA VAL A 205 -5.96 -8.47 -3.99
C VAL A 205 -7.42 -8.84 -4.22
N ILE A 206 -8.22 -8.76 -3.15
CA ILE A 206 -9.68 -8.77 -3.19
C ILE A 206 -10.16 -7.56 -2.38
N PRO A 207 -10.69 -6.50 -3.03
CA PRO A 207 -11.21 -5.35 -2.30
C PRO A 207 -12.38 -5.77 -1.42
N ASP A 208 -12.43 -5.27 -0.19
CA ASP A 208 -13.47 -5.64 0.78
C ASP A 208 -14.86 -5.15 0.41
N GLN A 209 -14.93 -3.96 -0.20
CA GLN A 209 -16.17 -3.43 -0.77
C GLN A 209 -16.45 -4.00 -2.17
N GLY A 210 -15.58 -4.89 -2.62
CA GLY A 210 -15.57 -5.44 -3.96
C GLY A 210 -15.04 -4.47 -5.01
N TRP A 211 -14.82 -4.99 -6.21
CA TRP A 211 -14.44 -4.19 -7.36
C TRP A 211 -15.55 -3.22 -7.77
N GLN A 212 -15.15 -2.11 -8.37
CA GLN A 212 -16.02 -1.14 -9.01
C GLN A 212 -15.59 -1.02 -10.48
N GLU A 213 -16.49 -0.54 -11.33
CA GLU A 213 -16.11 -0.19 -12.69
C GLU A 213 -15.17 1.03 -12.65
N GLY A 214 -14.18 1.05 -13.53
CA GLY A 214 -13.22 2.15 -13.62
C GLY A 214 -11.83 1.72 -14.03
N THR A 215 -10.93 2.70 -14.10
CA THR A 215 -9.51 2.53 -14.39
C THR A 215 -8.72 2.34 -13.09
N TYR A 216 -7.83 1.36 -13.09
CA TYR A 216 -7.01 1.01 -11.95
C TYR A 216 -5.53 1.10 -12.29
N ASP A 217 -4.78 1.68 -11.37
CA ASP A 217 -3.34 1.86 -11.45
C ASP A 217 -2.65 0.95 -10.44
N VAL A 218 -1.68 0.16 -10.93
CA VAL A 218 -0.78 -0.63 -10.09
C VAL A 218 0.64 -0.13 -10.29
N LYS A 219 1.36 0.10 -9.19
CA LYS A 219 2.78 0.50 -9.22
C LYS A 219 3.55 -0.18 -8.11
N VAL A 220 4.72 -0.71 -8.46
CA VAL A 220 5.64 -1.39 -7.55
C VAL A 220 6.91 -0.57 -7.45
N TYR A 221 7.44 -0.43 -6.23
CA TYR A 221 8.59 0.39 -5.91
C TYR A 221 9.60 -0.41 -5.08
N GLN A 222 10.86 -0.01 -5.15
CA GLN A 222 11.89 -0.49 -4.25
C GLN A 222 11.65 0.01 -2.83
N MET A 223 11.99 -0.84 -1.84
CA MET A 223 12.00 -0.45 -0.44
C MET A 223 13.30 0.29 -0.07
N ASN A 224 13.46 1.51 -0.61
CA ASN A 224 14.61 2.41 -0.42
C ASN A 224 14.15 3.85 -0.13
N ASP A 225 15.09 4.74 0.22
CA ASP A 225 14.81 6.15 0.57
C ASP A 225 13.95 6.88 -0.47
N ALA A 226 14.30 6.69 -1.74
CA ALA A 226 13.68 7.39 -2.86
C ALA A 226 12.33 6.81 -3.27
N LEU A 227 11.91 5.67 -2.68
CA LEU A 227 10.76 4.89 -3.14
C LEU A 227 10.80 4.70 -4.67
N THR A 228 11.95 4.23 -5.18
CA THR A 228 12.21 4.21 -6.63
C THR A 228 11.23 3.29 -7.35
N PRO A 229 10.51 3.75 -8.40
CA PRO A 229 9.57 2.90 -9.13
C PRO A 229 10.28 1.81 -9.92
N ILE A 230 9.75 0.59 -9.85
CA ILE A 230 10.26 -0.61 -10.51
C ILE A 230 9.46 -0.87 -11.79
N ALA A 231 8.14 -0.91 -11.65
CA ALA A 231 7.22 -1.27 -12.70
C ALA A 231 5.83 -0.68 -12.42
N GLN A 232 5.05 -0.45 -13.46
CA GLN A 232 3.69 0.07 -13.36
C GLN A 232 2.82 -0.47 -14.50
N THR A 233 1.52 -0.55 -14.27
CA THR A 233 0.53 -0.87 -15.30
C THR A 233 -0.81 -0.24 -14.96
N SER A 234 -1.64 -0.03 -15.96
CA SER A 234 -3.02 0.45 -15.78
C SER A 234 -3.96 -0.47 -16.54
N TYR A 235 -5.12 -0.77 -15.97
CA TYR A 235 -6.14 -1.61 -16.60
C TYR A 235 -7.53 -1.05 -16.28
N THR A 236 -8.52 -1.42 -17.09
CA THR A 236 -9.90 -0.90 -16.94
C THR A 236 -10.86 -2.06 -16.70
N LEU A 237 -11.67 -1.95 -15.65
CA LEU A 237 -12.82 -2.81 -15.40
C LEU A 237 -14.06 -2.16 -16.03
N LEU A 238 -14.63 -2.81 -17.04
CA LEU A 238 -15.81 -2.32 -17.75
C LEU A 238 -17.11 -2.89 -17.20
N ASN A 239 -17.07 -4.10 -16.64
CA ASN A 239 -18.23 -4.70 -15.97
C ASN A 239 -17.79 -5.38 -14.69
N VAL A 240 -18.49 -5.09 -13.59
CA VAL A 240 -18.37 -5.85 -12.35
C VAL A 240 -19.61 -6.70 -12.16
N LEU A 241 -19.43 -8.02 -12.20
CA LEU A 241 -20.50 -9.00 -12.05
C LEU A 241 -20.73 -9.27 -10.56
N ASP A 242 -21.98 -9.46 -10.14
CA ASP A 242 -22.31 -9.88 -8.77
C ASP A 242 -21.93 -11.36 -8.50
#